data_AF-A0A948IST4-F1
#
_entry.id   AF-A0A948IST4-F1
#
_cell.length_a   1.000
_cell.length_b   1.000
_cell.length_c   1.000
_cell.angle_alpha   90.00
_cell.angle_beta   90.00
_cell.angle_gamma   90.00
#
_symmetry.space_group_name_H-M   'P 1'
#
loop_
_entity.id
_entity.type
_entity.pdbx_description
1 polymer ?
#
loop_
_entity_poly.entity_id
_entity_poly.type
_entity_poly.pdbx_seq_one_letter_code
_entity_poly.pdbx_strand_id
1 'polypeptide(L)'
;MRFAGRQAEVAVQTGFIELSGDRLIVRGRRHPLDVVPGQVTTAVVHVQIDPRRRLVWTPARETQVAQAVLRLARRPGVRRLQVDFEVRASERAVLLAVLQGVRAGLPEGTQFSMTALASWCETETWLDDAPVDEIVPMLFRMGPGGEPLKAKLAAGGDFANPRCRQALAISTDTPLKNAPAGRRVYLFSPRSWTAASFETTRDRVAAWPVG
;
A
#
# COMPACT_ATOMS: atom_id res chain seq x y z
N MET A 1 6.28 14.52 -11.65
CA MET A 1 6.06 13.15 -12.18
C MET A 1 5.69 13.10 -13.66
N ARG A 2 5.54 14.24 -14.37
CA ARG A 2 5.24 14.25 -15.81
C ARG A 2 6.20 13.40 -16.66
N PHE A 3 7.47 13.32 -16.28
CA PHE A 3 8.48 12.50 -16.97
C PHE A 3 8.13 11.00 -17.05
N ALA A 4 7.31 10.47 -16.16
CA ALA A 4 6.87 9.07 -16.23
C ALA A 4 5.89 8.82 -17.39
N GLY A 5 5.32 9.88 -17.98
CA GLY A 5 4.43 9.81 -19.13
C GLY A 5 3.31 8.79 -18.96
N ARG A 6 3.11 7.95 -19.98
CA ARG A 6 2.16 6.82 -19.93
C ARG A 6 2.82 5.48 -19.57
N GLN A 7 4.10 5.50 -19.21
CA GLN A 7 4.87 4.28 -18.90
C GLN A 7 4.56 3.73 -17.52
N ALA A 8 4.02 4.55 -16.62
CA ALA A 8 3.61 4.13 -15.29
C ALA A 8 2.31 4.82 -14.87
N GLU A 9 1.50 4.04 -14.15
CA GLU A 9 0.40 4.55 -13.34
C GLU A 9 0.95 5.26 -12.10
N VAL A 10 0.23 6.27 -11.60
CA VAL A 10 0.61 6.98 -10.39
C VAL A 10 -0.37 6.68 -9.26
N ALA A 11 0.17 6.13 -8.17
CA ALA A 11 -0.49 6.08 -6.88
C ALA A 11 -0.16 7.35 -6.08
N VAL A 12 -1.16 8.00 -5.52
CA VAL A 12 -0.98 9.24 -4.74
C VAL A 12 -1.56 9.09 -3.36
N GLN A 13 -0.78 9.46 -2.34
CA GLN A 13 -1.32 9.64 -0.99
C GLN A 13 -2.29 10.83 -0.98
N THR A 14 -3.59 10.54 -0.97
CA THR A 14 -4.66 11.55 -0.97
C THR A 14 -4.98 12.05 0.43
N GLY A 15 -4.66 11.27 1.45
CA GLY A 15 -4.83 11.69 2.82
C GLY A 15 -4.14 10.80 3.85
N PHE A 16 -4.30 11.23 5.08
CA PHE A 16 -3.69 10.68 6.27
C PHE A 16 -4.72 10.70 7.40
N ILE A 17 -4.84 9.59 8.11
CA ILE A 17 -5.70 9.41 9.27
C ILE A 17 -4.84 8.93 10.44
N GLU A 18 -4.93 9.59 11.58
CA GLU A 18 -4.31 9.14 12.83
C GLU A 18 -5.38 8.87 13.89
N LEU A 19 -5.32 7.66 14.47
CA LEU A 19 -6.13 7.23 15.59
C LEU A 19 -5.34 7.49 16.88
N SER A 20 -5.70 8.51 17.66
CA SER A 20 -4.97 8.93 18.87
C SER A 20 -5.90 8.99 20.08
N GLY A 21 -5.95 7.88 20.83
CA GLY A 21 -6.89 7.74 21.94
C GLY A 21 -8.34 7.66 21.44
N ASP A 22 -9.14 8.63 21.84
CA ASP A 22 -10.51 8.88 21.41
C ASP A 22 -10.60 9.93 20.28
N ARG A 23 -9.47 10.39 19.75
CA ARG A 23 -9.44 11.39 18.67
C ARG A 23 -9.15 10.74 17.32
N LEU A 24 -9.81 11.25 16.31
CA LEU A 24 -9.59 10.93 14.90
C LEU A 24 -9.06 12.17 14.20
N ILE A 25 -7.79 12.15 13.81
CA ILE A 25 -7.15 13.28 13.11
C ILE A 25 -7.11 12.96 11.62
N VAL A 26 -7.81 13.75 10.81
CA VAL A 26 -7.91 13.54 9.36
C VAL A 26 -7.26 14.69 8.63
N ARG A 27 -6.37 14.38 7.68
CA ARG A 27 -5.64 15.37 6.87
C ARG A 27 -5.65 14.97 5.41
N GLY A 28 -6.16 15.85 4.54
CA GLY A 28 -5.99 15.69 3.09
C GLY A 28 -4.60 16.08 2.62
N ARG A 29 -4.23 15.64 1.42
CA ARG A 29 -3.00 16.09 0.73
C ARG A 29 -3.01 17.61 0.55
N ARG A 30 -1.95 18.28 0.99
CA ARG A 30 -1.81 19.76 0.94
C ARG A 30 -1.13 20.30 -0.31
N HIS A 31 -0.25 19.51 -0.92
CA HIS A 31 0.52 19.95 -2.09
C HIS A 31 -0.04 19.33 -3.36
N PRO A 32 -0.17 20.09 -4.47
CA PRO A 32 -0.55 19.51 -5.74
C PRO A 32 0.49 18.47 -6.18
N LEU A 33 0.07 17.56 -7.06
CA LEU A 33 0.96 16.59 -7.68
C LEU A 33 1.12 17.01 -9.15
N ASP A 34 2.35 17.20 -9.58
CA ASP A 34 2.63 17.49 -11.00
C ASP A 34 2.69 16.19 -11.80
N VAL A 35 1.56 15.85 -12.42
CA VAL A 35 1.31 14.64 -13.23
C VAL A 35 0.58 15.01 -14.50
N VAL A 36 0.63 14.11 -15.48
CA VAL A 36 -0.22 14.22 -16.67
C VAL A 36 -1.69 13.97 -16.26
N PRO A 37 -2.67 14.70 -16.84
CA PRO A 37 -4.09 14.41 -16.61
C PRO A 37 -4.41 12.92 -16.83
N GLY A 38 -5.17 12.32 -15.91
CA GLY A 38 -5.55 10.90 -15.96
C GLY A 38 -4.46 9.90 -15.56
N GLN A 39 -3.25 10.35 -15.23
CA GLN A 39 -2.15 9.46 -14.82
C GLN A 39 -2.32 8.90 -13.40
N VAL A 40 -3.05 9.61 -12.55
CA VAL A 40 -3.37 9.16 -11.19
C VAL A 40 -4.55 8.20 -11.25
N THR A 41 -4.29 6.94 -10.94
CA THR A 41 -5.30 5.86 -10.99
C THR A 41 -5.59 5.27 -9.62
N THR A 42 -4.66 5.44 -8.67
CA THR A 42 -4.75 4.87 -7.32
C THR A 42 -4.72 5.97 -6.27
N ALA A 43 -5.77 6.07 -5.45
CA ALA A 43 -5.75 6.86 -4.22
C ALA A 43 -5.18 5.99 -3.09
N VAL A 44 -4.18 6.51 -2.39
CA VAL A 44 -3.61 5.89 -1.19
C VAL A 44 -4.06 6.70 0.02
N VAL A 45 -4.67 6.03 1.01
CA VAL A 45 -4.99 6.64 2.30
C VAL A 45 -4.14 5.97 3.35
N HIS A 46 -3.25 6.75 3.98
CA HIS A 46 -2.45 6.27 5.09
C HIS A 46 -3.26 6.35 6.38
N VAL A 47 -3.26 5.28 7.16
CA VAL A 47 -3.88 5.19 8.48
C VAL A 47 -2.81 4.75 9.47
N GLN A 48 -2.74 5.40 10.62
CA GLN A 48 -1.85 4.98 11.71
C GLN A 48 -2.55 5.06 13.07
N ILE A 49 -2.07 4.24 14.01
CA ILE A 49 -2.41 4.33 15.43
C ILE A 49 -1.26 5.04 16.14
N ASP A 50 -1.58 6.08 16.92
CA ASP A 50 -0.61 6.79 17.75
C ASP A 50 -0.09 5.85 18.86
N PRO A 51 1.18 5.42 18.82
CA PRO A 51 1.69 4.44 19.77
C PRO A 51 1.82 5.00 21.19
N ARG A 52 1.67 6.32 21.38
CA ARG A 52 1.78 7.00 22.68
C ARG A 52 0.46 7.05 23.43
N ARG A 53 -0.66 6.72 22.77
CA ARG A 53 -2.00 6.76 23.38
C ARG A 53 -2.72 5.45 23.15
N ARG A 54 -3.31 4.90 24.23
CA ARG A 54 -4.14 3.70 24.14
C ARG A 54 -5.34 3.98 23.25
N LEU A 55 -5.49 3.22 22.17
CA LEU A 55 -6.62 3.32 21.25
C LEU A 55 -7.95 3.07 21.97
N VAL A 56 -8.92 3.96 21.75
CA VAL A 56 -10.32 3.76 22.14
C VAL A 56 -11.10 3.34 20.89
N TRP A 57 -11.28 2.03 20.73
CA TRP A 57 -11.96 1.44 19.57
C TRP A 57 -13.43 1.14 19.88
N THR A 58 -14.33 1.63 19.03
CA THR A 58 -15.78 1.40 19.12
C THR A 58 -16.37 1.23 17.72
N PRO A 59 -17.56 0.62 17.57
CA PRO A 59 -18.23 0.52 16.26
C PRO A 59 -18.47 1.89 15.59
N ALA A 60 -18.75 2.91 16.40
CA ALA A 60 -18.86 4.29 15.91
C ALA A 60 -17.52 4.80 15.36
N ARG A 61 -16.40 4.47 16.01
CA ARG A 61 -15.06 4.84 15.54
C ARG A 61 -14.73 4.15 14.22
N GLU A 62 -15.02 2.87 14.11
CA GLU A 62 -14.84 2.09 12.88
C GLU A 62 -15.55 2.74 11.69
N THR A 63 -16.84 3.05 11.86
CA THR A 63 -17.65 3.73 10.84
C THR A 63 -17.04 5.08 10.44
N GLN A 64 -16.59 5.88 11.42
CA GLN A 64 -15.96 7.17 11.16
C GLN A 64 -14.66 7.05 10.36
N VAL A 65 -13.83 6.05 10.66
CA VAL A 65 -12.56 5.81 9.96
C VAL A 65 -12.84 5.36 8.53
N ALA A 66 -13.72 4.37 8.32
CA ALA A 66 -14.08 3.90 7.00
C ALA A 66 -14.64 5.02 6.11
N GLN A 67 -15.55 5.84 6.65
CA GLN A 67 -16.08 7.00 5.93
C GLN A 67 -15.00 8.04 5.63
N ALA A 68 -14.05 8.27 6.53
CA ALA A 68 -12.94 9.19 6.29
C ALA A 68 -12.02 8.69 5.17
N VAL A 69 -11.71 7.39 5.14
CA VAL A 69 -10.95 6.75 4.05
C VAL A 69 -11.68 6.95 2.71
N LEU A 70 -12.97 6.63 2.65
CA LEU A 70 -13.78 6.77 1.43
C LEU A 70 -13.84 8.23 0.95
N ARG A 71 -14.01 9.20 1.86
CA ARG A 71 -14.00 10.63 1.50
C ARG A 71 -12.65 11.07 0.94
N LEU A 72 -11.54 10.63 1.53
CA LEU A 72 -10.19 10.96 1.05
C LEU A 72 -9.85 10.28 -0.28
N ALA A 73 -10.46 9.13 -0.57
CA ALA A 73 -10.26 8.37 -1.80
C ALA A 73 -10.98 8.99 -3.02
N ARG A 74 -12.07 9.73 -2.80
CA ARG A 74 -12.90 10.31 -3.88
C ARG A 74 -12.14 11.34 -4.68
N ARG A 75 -11.67 10.96 -5.87
CA ARG A 75 -11.05 11.85 -6.86
C ARG A 75 -11.42 11.44 -8.29
N PRO A 76 -11.57 12.39 -9.22
CA PRO A 76 -11.76 12.06 -10.63
C PRO A 76 -10.61 11.19 -11.18
N GLY A 77 -10.95 10.16 -11.96
CA GLY A 77 -9.99 9.26 -12.60
C GLY A 77 -9.37 8.18 -11.70
N VAL A 78 -9.61 8.24 -10.38
CA VAL A 78 -9.20 7.16 -9.47
C VAL A 78 -10.12 5.96 -9.66
N ARG A 79 -9.51 4.80 -9.90
CA ARG A 79 -10.17 3.49 -10.09
C ARG A 79 -9.71 2.44 -9.07
N ARG A 80 -8.69 2.76 -8.26
CA ARG A 80 -8.18 1.93 -7.17
C ARG A 80 -8.07 2.74 -5.88
N LEU A 81 -8.53 2.18 -4.77
CA LEU A 81 -8.22 2.64 -3.42
C LEU A 81 -7.21 1.68 -2.81
N GLN A 82 -6.13 2.21 -2.26
CA GLN A 82 -5.18 1.47 -1.45
C GLN A 82 -5.18 2.02 -0.03
N VAL A 83 -5.41 1.17 0.97
CA VAL A 83 -5.21 1.52 2.38
C VAL A 83 -3.79 1.16 2.78
N ASP A 84 -3.05 2.16 3.26
CA ASP A 84 -1.73 1.97 3.84
C ASP A 84 -1.85 2.01 5.36
N PHE A 85 -1.85 0.85 6.01
CA PHE A 85 -2.08 0.75 7.45
C PHE A 85 -1.20 -0.34 8.06
N GLU A 86 -0.06 0.06 8.61
CA GLU A 86 0.81 -0.84 9.36
C GLU A 86 0.33 -0.94 10.82
N VAL A 87 0.11 -2.18 11.30
CA VAL A 87 -0.43 -2.44 12.63
C VAL A 87 0.38 -3.49 13.38
N ARG A 88 0.39 -3.41 14.70
CA ARG A 88 0.92 -4.46 15.57
C ARG A 88 0.01 -5.69 15.54
N ALA A 89 0.50 -6.82 16.05
CA ALA A 89 -0.30 -8.04 16.14
C ALA A 89 -1.63 -7.83 16.90
N SER A 90 -1.61 -7.06 18.00
CA SER A 90 -2.79 -6.71 18.79
C SER A 90 -3.79 -5.78 18.09
N GLU A 91 -3.42 -5.19 16.97
CA GLU A 91 -4.18 -4.16 16.26
C GLU A 91 -4.75 -4.67 14.92
N ARG A 92 -4.50 -5.94 14.56
CA ARG A 92 -4.98 -6.55 13.31
C ARG A 92 -6.49 -6.54 13.16
N ALA A 93 -7.22 -6.79 14.26
CA ALA A 93 -8.68 -6.72 14.27
C ALA A 93 -9.19 -5.31 13.91
N VAL A 94 -8.46 -4.26 14.32
CA VAL A 94 -8.78 -2.86 13.97
C VAL A 94 -8.58 -2.63 12.47
N LEU A 95 -7.47 -3.10 11.91
CA LEU A 95 -7.23 -3.01 10.47
C LEU A 95 -8.32 -3.73 9.68
N LEU A 96 -8.64 -4.98 10.02
CA LEU A 96 -9.65 -5.77 9.32
C LEU A 96 -11.03 -5.09 9.37
N ALA A 97 -11.42 -4.58 10.54
CA ALA A 97 -12.66 -3.83 10.72
C ALA A 97 -12.70 -2.56 9.82
N VAL A 98 -11.60 -1.81 9.74
CA VAL A 98 -11.50 -0.67 8.82
C VAL A 98 -11.65 -1.12 7.37
N LEU A 99 -10.97 -2.19 6.95
CA LEU A 99 -11.05 -2.69 5.57
C LEU A 99 -12.48 -3.17 5.24
N GLN A 100 -13.17 -3.82 6.17
CA GLN A 100 -14.57 -4.24 6.01
C GLN A 100 -15.50 -3.05 5.83
N GLY A 101 -15.41 -2.05 6.71
CA GLY A 101 -16.19 -0.82 6.59
C GLY A 101 -15.90 -0.06 5.29
N VAL A 102 -14.64 -0.04 4.83
CA VAL A 102 -14.28 0.58 3.55
C VAL A 102 -14.86 -0.20 2.38
N ARG A 103 -14.71 -1.54 2.35
CA ARG A 103 -15.26 -2.38 1.29
C ARG A 103 -16.77 -2.20 1.17
N ALA A 104 -17.50 -2.14 2.29
CA ALA A 104 -18.94 -1.96 2.30
C ALA A 104 -19.40 -0.61 1.70
N GLY A 105 -18.56 0.43 1.73
CA GLY A 105 -18.88 1.75 1.20
C GLY A 105 -18.20 2.10 -0.13
N LEU A 106 -17.43 1.18 -0.70
CA LEU A 106 -16.74 1.39 -1.98
C LEU A 106 -17.74 1.29 -3.15
N PRO A 107 -17.66 2.21 -4.15
CA PRO A 107 -18.43 2.05 -5.37
C PRO A 107 -18.09 0.75 -6.09
N GLU A 108 -19.10 0.13 -6.70
CA GLU A 108 -18.93 -1.08 -7.52
C GLU A 108 -17.85 -0.87 -8.60
N GLY A 109 -17.05 -1.90 -8.87
CA GLY A 109 -15.96 -1.85 -9.84
C GLY A 109 -14.69 -1.12 -9.37
N THR A 110 -14.71 -0.48 -8.19
CA THR A 110 -13.48 0.11 -7.61
C THR A 110 -12.57 -0.99 -7.08
N GLN A 111 -11.35 -1.06 -7.58
CA GLN A 111 -10.33 -1.97 -7.07
C GLN A 111 -9.90 -1.56 -5.67
N PHE A 112 -9.87 -2.50 -4.73
CA PHE A 112 -9.47 -2.23 -3.35
C PHE A 112 -8.21 -3.01 -3.01
N SER A 113 -7.17 -2.32 -2.56
CA SER A 113 -5.92 -2.92 -2.13
C SER A 113 -5.49 -2.46 -0.74
N MET A 114 -4.55 -3.17 -0.15
CA MET A 114 -3.84 -2.73 1.05
C MET A 114 -2.33 -2.92 0.90
N THR A 115 -1.54 -2.09 1.56
CA THR A 115 -0.14 -2.44 1.83
C THR A 115 -0.07 -3.47 2.95
N ALA A 116 0.99 -4.28 2.94
CA ALA A 116 1.30 -5.20 4.01
C ALA A 116 2.81 -5.20 4.24
N LEU A 117 3.27 -5.34 5.48
CA LEU A 117 4.66 -5.72 5.72
C LEU A 117 4.87 -7.09 5.08
N ALA A 118 5.92 -7.25 4.26
CA ALA A 118 6.08 -8.51 3.51
C ALA A 118 6.29 -9.74 4.42
N SER A 119 6.73 -9.54 5.67
CA SER A 119 6.79 -10.61 6.68
C SER A 119 5.42 -11.19 7.02
N TRP A 120 4.33 -10.41 6.94
CA TRP A 120 2.98 -10.93 7.15
C TRP A 120 2.63 -12.00 6.10
N CYS A 121 3.13 -11.87 4.89
CA CYS A 121 2.88 -12.81 3.80
C CYS A 121 3.61 -14.15 3.94
N GLU A 122 4.51 -14.28 4.91
CA GLU A 122 5.27 -15.52 5.15
C GLU A 122 4.67 -16.36 6.27
N THR A 123 4.24 -15.73 7.37
CA THR A 123 3.93 -16.44 8.61
C THR A 123 2.53 -16.23 9.12
N GLU A 124 1.76 -15.33 8.51
CA GLU A 124 0.46 -14.91 9.04
C GLU A 124 -0.70 -15.36 8.16
N THR A 125 -1.75 -15.89 8.79
CA THR A 125 -2.95 -16.37 8.11
C THR A 125 -4.11 -15.37 8.10
N TRP A 126 -4.12 -14.39 9.02
CA TRP A 126 -5.20 -13.39 9.13
C TRP A 126 -5.39 -12.53 7.87
N LEU A 127 -4.39 -12.46 6.98
CA LEU A 127 -4.49 -11.80 5.69
C LEU A 127 -5.58 -12.42 4.80
N ASP A 128 -5.95 -13.69 5.04
CA ASP A 128 -7.00 -14.38 4.30
C ASP A 128 -8.39 -13.77 4.58
N ASP A 129 -8.55 -13.09 5.72
CA ASP A 129 -9.80 -12.40 6.10
C ASP A 129 -9.87 -10.96 5.57
N ALA A 130 -8.81 -10.44 4.97
CA ALA A 130 -8.78 -9.07 4.47
C ALA A 130 -9.73 -8.94 3.24
N PRO A 131 -10.73 -8.05 3.25
CA PRO A 131 -11.69 -7.92 2.17
C PRO A 131 -11.15 -7.05 1.00
N VAL A 132 -9.92 -7.29 0.57
CA VAL A 132 -9.21 -6.56 -0.50
C VAL A 132 -9.01 -7.44 -1.74
N ASP A 133 -9.00 -6.82 -2.91
CA ASP A 133 -8.74 -7.48 -4.19
C ASP A 133 -7.24 -7.79 -4.38
N GLU A 134 -6.37 -6.96 -3.77
CA GLU A 134 -4.92 -7.07 -3.91
C GLU A 134 -4.22 -6.73 -2.57
N ILE A 135 -3.27 -7.57 -2.16
CA ILE A 135 -2.35 -7.28 -1.06
C ILE A 135 -1.02 -6.89 -1.69
N VAL A 136 -0.42 -5.79 -1.22
CA VAL A 136 0.84 -5.24 -1.73
C VAL A 136 1.94 -5.39 -0.67
N PRO A 137 2.74 -6.48 -0.71
CA PRO A 137 3.84 -6.71 0.24
C PRO A 137 4.95 -5.68 0.03
N MET A 138 5.27 -4.93 1.08
CA MET A 138 6.34 -3.94 1.10
C MET A 138 7.67 -4.60 1.48
N LEU A 139 8.59 -4.65 0.52
CA LEU A 139 9.92 -5.26 0.64
C LEU A 139 11.00 -4.25 1.12
N PHE A 140 10.57 -3.17 1.75
CA PHE A 140 11.43 -2.15 2.35
C PHE A 140 11.02 -1.92 3.80
N ARG A 141 11.95 -1.42 4.61
CA ARG A 141 11.73 -1.13 6.04
C ARG A 141 11.24 -2.32 6.89
N MET A 142 11.56 -3.55 6.47
CA MET A 142 11.18 -4.80 7.15
C MET A 142 12.00 -5.14 8.41
N GLY A 143 12.95 -4.29 8.81
CA GLY A 143 13.89 -4.61 9.88
C GLY A 143 14.79 -5.84 9.55
N PRO A 144 15.39 -6.47 10.58
CA PRO A 144 16.34 -7.58 10.39
C PRO A 144 15.77 -8.81 9.68
N GLY A 145 14.47 -9.07 9.79
CA GLY A 145 13.80 -10.19 9.12
C GLY A 145 13.63 -10.02 7.61
N GLY A 146 13.97 -8.84 7.05
CA GLY A 146 13.75 -8.53 5.65
C GLY A 146 14.71 -9.20 4.67
N GLU A 147 15.99 -9.35 5.04
CA GLU A 147 17.01 -9.87 4.13
C GLU A 147 16.79 -11.35 3.73
N PRO A 148 16.44 -12.27 4.65
CA PRO A 148 16.11 -13.64 4.28
C PRO A 148 14.96 -13.72 3.28
N LEU A 149 13.93 -12.89 3.44
CA LEU A 149 12.78 -12.85 2.54
C LEU A 149 13.16 -12.34 1.14
N LYS A 150 13.97 -11.28 1.06
CA LYS A 150 14.49 -10.80 -0.24
C LYS A 150 15.37 -11.85 -0.91
N ALA A 151 16.23 -12.53 -0.16
CA ALA A 151 17.08 -13.60 -0.69
C ALA A 151 16.25 -14.76 -1.25
N LYS A 152 15.20 -15.17 -0.52
CA LYS A 152 14.24 -16.18 -0.99
C LYS A 152 13.60 -15.78 -2.32
N LEU A 153 13.08 -14.56 -2.43
CA LEU A 153 12.47 -14.07 -3.68
C LEU A 153 13.50 -13.99 -4.82
N ALA A 154 14.71 -13.53 -4.53
CA ALA A 154 15.78 -13.43 -5.52
C ALA A 154 16.25 -14.80 -6.05
N ALA A 155 16.10 -15.86 -5.24
CA ALA A 155 16.38 -17.25 -5.59
C ALA A 155 15.23 -17.95 -6.33
N GLY A 156 14.15 -17.23 -6.66
CA GLY A 156 12.98 -17.78 -7.36
C GLY A 156 11.90 -18.36 -6.43
N GLY A 157 12.07 -18.23 -5.10
CA GLY A 157 10.99 -18.53 -4.15
C GLY A 157 9.88 -17.47 -4.19
N ASP A 158 8.79 -17.74 -3.46
CA ASP A 158 7.62 -16.87 -3.40
C ASP A 158 7.05 -16.78 -1.98
N PHE A 159 6.19 -15.79 -1.73
CA PHE A 159 5.40 -15.63 -0.52
C PHE A 159 4.61 -16.90 -0.18
N ALA A 160 4.62 -17.27 1.10
CA ALA A 160 3.85 -18.41 1.59
C ALA A 160 2.35 -18.20 1.34
N ASN A 161 1.82 -17.02 1.68
CA ASN A 161 0.43 -16.66 1.40
C ASN A 161 0.21 -16.38 -0.10
N PRO A 162 -0.66 -17.13 -0.80
CA PRO A 162 -0.93 -16.93 -2.23
C PRO A 162 -1.52 -15.56 -2.58
N ARG A 163 -2.26 -14.91 -1.67
CA ARG A 163 -2.84 -13.58 -1.89
C ARG A 163 -1.79 -12.48 -2.03
N CYS A 164 -0.57 -12.72 -1.54
CA CYS A 164 0.55 -11.80 -1.65
C CYS A 164 1.35 -11.95 -2.96
N ARG A 165 1.01 -12.91 -3.84
CA ARG A 165 1.81 -13.20 -5.05
C ARG A 165 1.46 -12.32 -6.25
N GLN A 166 0.37 -11.55 -6.18
CA GLN A 166 -0.12 -10.73 -7.29
C GLN A 166 0.62 -9.39 -7.44
N ALA A 167 1.19 -8.89 -6.34
CA ALA A 167 1.86 -7.61 -6.31
C ALA A 167 3.10 -7.65 -5.41
N LEU A 168 3.94 -6.63 -5.53
CA LEU A 168 4.98 -6.31 -4.55
C LEU A 168 5.32 -4.83 -4.62
N ALA A 169 5.85 -4.31 -3.53
CA ALA A 169 6.34 -2.95 -3.43
C ALA A 169 7.83 -2.94 -3.10
N ILE A 170 8.61 -2.21 -3.91
CA ILE A 170 10.05 -1.98 -3.69
C ILE A 170 10.34 -0.49 -3.59
N SER A 171 11.42 -0.16 -2.89
CA SER A 171 11.86 1.23 -2.74
C SER A 171 13.19 1.46 -3.46
N THR A 172 13.42 2.67 -4.00
CA THR A 172 14.66 3.02 -4.71
C THR A 172 15.92 2.83 -3.88
N ASP A 173 15.82 2.95 -2.56
CA ASP A 173 16.93 2.78 -1.59
C ASP A 173 17.09 1.33 -1.13
N THR A 174 16.14 0.46 -1.45
CA THR A 174 16.10 -0.94 -1.03
C THR A 174 15.75 -1.82 -2.24
N PRO A 175 16.61 -1.84 -3.28
CA PRO A 175 16.31 -2.52 -4.52
C PRO A 175 16.30 -4.05 -4.31
N LEU A 176 15.48 -4.73 -5.11
CA LEU A 176 15.47 -6.19 -5.19
C LEU A 176 16.20 -6.63 -6.47
N LYS A 177 17.07 -7.63 -6.36
CA LYS A 177 17.86 -8.15 -7.50
C LYS A 177 16.96 -8.81 -8.54
N ASN A 178 16.00 -9.59 -8.08
CA ASN A 178 15.10 -10.39 -8.91
C ASN A 178 13.78 -10.63 -8.16
N ALA A 179 12.66 -10.73 -8.87
CA ALA A 179 11.36 -11.12 -8.31
C ALA A 179 10.64 -12.09 -9.26
N PRO A 180 9.72 -12.93 -8.74
CA PRO A 180 8.89 -13.76 -9.60
C PRO A 180 8.05 -12.92 -10.57
N ALA A 181 7.86 -13.43 -11.79
CA ALA A 181 7.15 -12.76 -12.87
C ALA A 181 5.64 -12.61 -12.61
N GLY A 182 4.96 -11.87 -13.49
CA GLY A 182 3.48 -11.79 -13.51
C GLY A 182 2.86 -10.90 -12.42
N ARG A 183 3.63 -9.98 -11.84
CA ARG A 183 3.19 -9.14 -10.71
C ARG A 183 2.99 -7.69 -11.09
N ARG A 184 2.05 -7.03 -10.40
CA ARG A 184 2.04 -5.57 -10.32
C ARG A 184 3.15 -5.10 -9.40
N VAL A 185 4.06 -4.27 -9.92
CA VAL A 185 5.18 -3.71 -9.14
C VAL A 185 4.89 -2.27 -8.77
N TYR A 186 4.86 -2.00 -7.47
CA TYR A 186 4.74 -0.65 -6.93
C TYR A 186 6.14 -0.10 -6.59
N LEU A 187 6.47 1.05 -7.17
CA LEU A 187 7.75 1.72 -6.96
C LEU A 187 7.59 2.84 -5.94
N PHE A 188 8.37 2.77 -4.87
CA PHE A 188 8.45 3.79 -3.83
C PHE A 188 9.80 4.50 -3.90
N SER A 189 9.81 5.78 -3.54
CA SER A 189 11.05 6.50 -3.30
C SER A 189 10.95 7.28 -1.99
N PRO A 190 11.96 7.19 -1.11
CA PRO A 190 11.99 7.99 0.12
C PRO A 190 12.29 9.47 -0.18
N ARG A 191 12.62 9.81 -1.43
CA ARG A 191 12.89 11.16 -1.92
C ARG A 191 11.91 11.51 -3.03
N SER A 192 11.81 12.81 -3.35
CA SER A 192 11.10 13.25 -4.54
C SER A 192 11.67 12.56 -5.78
N TRP A 193 10.80 11.98 -6.59
CA TRP A 193 11.18 11.34 -7.85
C TRP A 193 11.78 12.34 -8.83
N THR A 194 12.88 11.94 -9.46
CA THR A 194 13.44 12.58 -10.65
C THR A 194 13.26 11.64 -11.86
N ALA A 195 13.43 12.16 -13.07
CA ALA A 195 13.43 11.32 -14.28
C ALA A 195 14.48 10.20 -14.17
N ALA A 196 15.70 10.55 -13.77
CA ALA A 196 16.80 9.60 -13.60
C ALA A 196 16.50 8.51 -12.55
N SER A 197 15.94 8.88 -11.38
CA SER A 197 15.62 7.89 -10.35
C SER A 197 14.49 6.95 -10.77
N PHE A 198 13.51 7.47 -11.52
CA PHE A 198 12.43 6.68 -12.11
C PHE A 198 12.94 5.71 -13.17
N GLU A 199 13.70 6.18 -14.16
CA GLU A 199 14.25 5.36 -15.24
C GLU A 199 15.14 4.25 -14.69
N THR A 200 16.09 4.59 -13.80
CA THR A 200 16.98 3.60 -13.17
C THR A 200 16.22 2.48 -12.47
N THR A 201 15.13 2.84 -11.78
CA THR A 201 14.33 1.87 -11.01
C THR A 201 13.46 1.03 -11.93
N ARG A 202 12.83 1.66 -12.94
CA ARG A 202 12.04 0.99 -13.97
C ARG A 202 12.89 -0.02 -14.73
N ASP A 203 14.09 0.37 -15.17
CA ASP A 203 14.97 -0.49 -15.96
C ASP A 203 15.44 -1.70 -15.16
N ARG A 204 15.67 -1.54 -13.86
CA ARG A 204 15.92 -2.67 -12.94
C ARG A 204 14.77 -3.66 -12.88
N VAL A 205 13.54 -3.17 -12.78
CA VAL A 205 12.35 -4.03 -12.75
C VAL A 205 12.09 -4.67 -14.11
N ALA A 206 12.32 -3.95 -15.20
CA ALA A 206 12.20 -4.47 -16.56
C ALA A 206 13.23 -5.58 -16.88
N ALA A 207 14.34 -5.62 -16.14
CA ALA A 207 15.35 -6.67 -16.26
C ALA A 207 15.01 -7.95 -15.46
N TRP A 208 13.91 -7.97 -14.70
CA TRP A 208 13.45 -9.20 -14.06
C TRP A 208 12.91 -10.19 -15.10
N PRO A 209 12.90 -11.51 -14.80
CA PRO A 209 12.36 -12.53 -15.67
C PRO A 209 10.94 -12.17 -16.12
N VAL A 210 10.73 -12.27 -17.43
CA VAL A 210 9.40 -12.23 -18.02
C VAL A 210 8.87 -13.66 -17.96
N GLY A 211 7.67 -13.82 -17.43
CA GLY A 211 6.99 -15.13 -17.33
C GLY A 211 6.41 -15.58 -18.65
#